data_AF-A0A7J4VIS4-F1
#
_entry.id   AF-A0A7J4VIS4-F1
#
_cell.length_a   1.000
_cell.length_b   1.000
_cell.length_c   1.000
_cell.angle_alpha   90.00
_cell.angle_beta   90.00
_cell.angle_gamma   90.00
#
_symmetry.space_group_name_H-M   'P 1'
#
loop_
_entity.id
_entity.type
_entity.pdbx_description
1 polymer ?
#
loop_
_entity_poly.entity_id
_entity_poly.type
_entity_poly.pdbx_seq_one_letter_code
_entity_poly.pdbx_strand_id
1 'polypeptide(L)' 'MVLLNSPHRNPRPSTRRPARASTDPSSQSLTRRYEQYILLARETAQAGDRIEAENLYQHAEHFYRTAALQKAGQQQ' A
#
# COMPACT_ATOMS: atom_id res chain seq x y z
N MET A 1 34.19 38.15 9.40
CA MET A 1 32.75 38.20 9.75
C MET A 1 32.04 38.88 8.58
N VAL A 2 31.10 38.33 7.83
CA VAL A 2 30.44 37.02 7.73
C VAL A 2 29.97 36.97 6.26
N LEU A 3 30.17 35.83 5.58
CA LEU A 3 29.70 35.60 4.22
C LEU A 3 28.17 35.61 4.21
N LEU A 4 27.55 36.47 3.41
CA LEU A 4 26.10 36.58 3.30
C LEU A 4 25.56 35.44 2.41
N ASN A 5 25.17 34.35 3.07
CA ASN A 5 24.65 33.14 2.43
C ASN A 5 23.16 33.33 2.05
N SER A 6 22.89 33.49 0.76
CA SER A 6 21.53 33.57 0.19
C SER A 6 20.77 32.25 0.37
N PRO A 7 19.49 32.24 0.81
CA PRO A 7 18.70 31.02 0.83
C PRO A 7 18.22 30.69 -0.59
N HIS A 8 18.90 29.79 -1.29
CA HIS A 8 18.33 29.10 -2.45
C HIS A 8 17.25 28.12 -1.98
N ARG A 9 16.03 28.63 -1.71
CA ARG A 9 14.83 27.81 -1.65
C ARG A 9 14.50 27.36 -3.07
N ASN A 10 15.00 26.20 -3.44
CA ASN A 10 14.60 25.51 -4.65
C ASN A 10 13.13 25.09 -4.50
N PRO A 11 12.14 25.66 -5.23
CA PRO A 11 10.80 25.14 -5.21
C PRO A 11 10.85 23.77 -5.89
N ARG A 12 10.73 22.70 -5.11
CA ARG A 12 10.61 21.35 -5.65
C ARG A 12 9.46 21.36 -6.67
N PRO A 13 9.67 20.93 -7.92
CA PRO A 13 8.57 20.85 -8.87
C PRO A 13 7.54 19.87 -8.32
N SER A 14 6.32 20.35 -8.08
CA SER A 14 5.16 19.48 -7.91
C SER A 14 5.03 18.65 -9.17
N THR A 15 5.63 17.46 -9.17
CA THR A 15 5.34 16.42 -10.13
C THR A 15 3.85 16.11 -9.94
N ARG A 16 2.99 16.72 -10.76
CA ARG A 16 1.59 16.37 -10.88
C ARG A 16 1.57 14.87 -11.16
N ARG A 17 1.28 14.08 -10.11
CA ARG A 17 1.06 12.64 -10.25
C ARG A 17 -0.01 12.50 -11.33
N PRO A 18 0.25 11.78 -12.44
CA PRO A 18 -0.79 11.52 -13.41
C PRO A 18 -1.94 10.89 -12.64
N ALA A 19 -3.15 11.42 -12.82
CA ALA A 19 -4.37 10.85 -12.28
C ALA A 19 -4.46 9.43 -12.83
N ARG A 20 -3.96 8.46 -12.05
CA ARG A 20 -3.99 7.05 -12.40
C ARG A 20 -5.45 6.71 -12.55
N ALA A 21 -5.88 6.46 -13.79
CA ALA A 21 -7.21 5.99 -14.13
C ALA A 21 -7.56 4.94 -13.09
N SER A 22 -8.51 5.29 -12.23
CA SER A 22 -8.79 4.55 -11.02
C SER A 22 -9.60 3.34 -11.44
N THR A 23 -8.92 2.32 -11.96
CA THR A 23 -9.44 0.96 -11.91
C THR A 23 -9.42 0.58 -10.44
N ASP A 24 -10.38 1.11 -9.70
CA ASP A 24 -10.54 0.83 -8.29
C ASP A 24 -10.86 -0.67 -8.21
N PRO A 25 -9.96 -1.47 -7.61
CA PRO A 25 -10.19 -2.90 -7.52
C PRO A 25 -11.48 -3.09 -6.73
N SER A 26 -12.46 -3.82 -7.28
CA SER A 26 -13.70 -4.08 -6.56
C SER A 26 -13.42 -4.73 -5.20
N SER A 27 -14.23 -4.46 -4.19
CA SER A 27 -14.07 -5.03 -2.84
C SER A 27 -13.90 -6.56 -2.88
N GLN A 28 -14.64 -7.24 -3.75
CA GLN A 28 -14.51 -8.69 -3.98
C GLN A 28 -13.13 -9.10 -4.50
N SER A 29 -12.54 -8.32 -5.43
CA SER A 29 -11.20 -8.60 -5.95
C SER A 29 -10.12 -8.40 -4.88
N LEU A 30 -10.32 -7.47 -3.95
CA LEU A 30 -9.43 -7.25 -2.80
C LEU A 30 -9.53 -8.38 -1.78
N THR A 31 -10.73 -8.87 -1.48
CA THR A 31 -10.93 -10.05 -0.62
C THR A 31 -10.21 -11.28 -1.18
N ARG A 32 -10.31 -11.51 -2.49
CA ARG A 32 -9.61 -12.63 -3.15
C ARG A 32 -8.09 -12.54 -3.02
N ARG A 33 -7.52 -11.32 -3.15
CA ARG A 33 -6.09 -11.09 -2.93
C ARG A 33 -5.71 -11.36 -1.49
N TYR A 34 -6.49 -10.87 -0.53
CA TYR A 34 -6.28 -11.14 0.89
C TYR A 34 -6.18 -12.64 1.18
N GLU A 35 -7.14 -13.44 0.70
CA GLU A 35 -7.15 -14.89 0.89
C GLU A 35 -5.89 -15.55 0.32
N GLN A 36 -5.49 -15.16 -0.89
CA GLN A 36 -4.28 -15.66 -1.53
C GLN A 36 -3.03 -15.34 -0.69
N TYR A 37 -2.88 -14.11 -0.21
CA TYR A 37 -1.72 -13.71 0.60
C TYR A 37 -1.68 -14.43 1.95
N ILE A 38 -2.83 -14.69 2.58
CA ILE A 38 -2.89 -15.47 3.83
C ILE A 38 -2.44 -16.91 3.62
N LEU A 39 -2.84 -17.54 2.52
CA LEU A 39 -2.40 -18.90 2.20
C LEU A 39 -0.89 -18.93 1.99
N LEU A 40 -0.36 -18.04 1.15
CA LEU A 40 1.06 -17.97 0.86
C LEU A 40 1.89 -17.67 2.13
N ALA A 41 1.44 -16.75 2.98
CA ALA A 41 2.11 -16.42 4.24
C ALA A 41 2.21 -17.62 5.19
N ARG A 42 1.19 -18.49 5.19
CA ARG A 42 1.21 -19.72 6.00
C ARG A 42 2.17 -20.74 5.42
N GLU A 43 2.20 -20.89 4.10
CA GLU A 43 3.14 -21.78 3.42
C GLU A 43 4.59 -21.35 3.65
N THR A 44 4.90 -20.06 3.51
CA THR A 44 6.25 -19.53 3.78
C THR A 44 6.63 -19.64 5.25
N ALA A 45 5.70 -19.40 6.17
CA ALA A 45 5.92 -19.61 7.60
C ALA A 45 6.23 -21.08 7.93
N GLN A 46 5.52 -22.02 7.29
CA GLN A 46 5.77 -23.46 7.43
C GLN A 46 7.09 -23.90 6.80
N ALA A 47 7.49 -23.27 5.69
CA ALA A 47 8.80 -23.47 5.06
C ALA A 47 9.97 -22.90 5.91
N GLY A 48 9.66 -22.13 6.96
CA GLY A 48 10.64 -21.56 7.88
C GLY A 48 11.07 -20.13 7.53
N ASP A 49 10.53 -19.55 6.46
CA ASP A 49 10.87 -18.20 6.01
C ASP A 49 9.97 -17.16 6.68
N ARG A 50 10.30 -16.86 7.95
CA ARG A 50 9.48 -15.99 8.81
C ARG A 50 9.42 -14.54 8.34
N ILE A 51 10.49 -14.03 7.74
CA ILE A 51 10.54 -12.64 7.25
C ILE A 51 9.61 -12.47 6.05
N GLU A 52 9.66 -13.41 5.11
CA GLU A 52 8.75 -13.38 3.96
C GLU A 52 7.30 -13.61 4.39
N ALA A 53 7.05 -14.50 5.35
CA ALA A 53 5.71 -14.69 5.92
C ALA A 53 5.15 -13.38 6.52
N GLU A 54 5.94 -12.63 7.27
CA GLU A 54 5.51 -11.37 7.86
C GLU A 54 5.23 -10.29 6.79
N ASN A 55 6.07 -10.20 5.77
CA ASN A 55 5.83 -9.34 4.62
C ASN A 55 4.48 -9.66 3.95
N LEU A 56 4.21 -10.93 3.71
CA LEU A 56 2.95 -11.40 3.13
C LEU A 56 1.74 -11.12 4.04
N TYR A 57 1.89 -11.24 5.36
CA TYR A 57 0.84 -10.86 6.31
C TYR A 57 0.53 -9.36 6.26
N GLN A 58 1.54 -8.49 6.14
CA GLN A 58 1.33 -7.05 5.96
C GLN A 58 0.58 -6.77 4.66
N HIS A 59 0.92 -7.46 3.57
CA HIS A 59 0.19 -7.37 2.31
C HIS A 59 -1.27 -7.80 2.47
N ALA A 60 -1.53 -8.93 3.12
CA ALA A 60 -2.89 -9.38 3.41
C ALA A 60 -3.67 -8.32 4.20
N GLU A 61 -3.10 -7.80 5.28
CA GLU A 61 -3.72 -6.78 6.12
C GLU A 61 -4.07 -5.51 5.34
N HIS A 62 -3.19 -5.08 4.42
CA HIS A 62 -3.44 -3.93 3.56
C HIS A 62 -4.67 -4.14 2.67
N PHE A 63 -4.80 -5.31 2.04
CA PHE A 63 -5.96 -5.62 1.20
C PHE A 63 -7.25 -5.71 2.00
N TYR A 64 -7.19 -6.31 3.20
CA TYR A 64 -8.34 -6.37 4.11
C TYR A 64 -8.83 -4.96 4.50
N ARG A 65 -7.92 -4.08 4.95
CA ARG A 65 -8.26 -2.70 5.31
C ARG A 65 -8.83 -1.92 4.12
N THR A 66 -8.23 -2.07 2.94
CA THR A 66 -8.70 -1.38 1.73
C THR A 66 -10.08 -1.87 1.30
N ALA A 67 -10.34 -3.18 1.37
CA ALA A 67 -11.64 -3.76 1.06
C ALA A 67 -12.74 -3.27 2.02
N ALA A 68 -12.41 -3.15 3.31
CA ALA A 68 -13.31 -2.63 4.33
C ALA A 68 -13.64 -1.15 4.11
N LEU A 69 -12.63 -0.32 3.80
CA LEU A 69 -12.81 1.10 3.50
C LEU A 69 -13.67 1.32 2.24
N GLN A 70 -13.44 0.54 1.18
CA GLN A 70 -14.29 0.60 -0.02
C GLN A 70 -15.73 0.20 0.28
N LYS A 71 -15.94 -0.90 1.03
CA LYS A 71 -17.28 -1.34 1.41
C LYS A 71 -18.00 -0.29 2.25
N ALA A 72 -17.30 0.38 3.16
CA ALA A 72 -17.85 1.47 3.96
C ALA A 72 -18.19 2.71 3.10
N GLY A 73 -17.35 3.05 2.11
CA GLY A 73 -17.60 4.15 1.17
C GLY A 73 -18.74 3.88 0.17
N GLN A 74 -19.03 2.61 -0.14
CA GLN A 74 -20.18 2.22 -0.97
C GLN A 74 -21.53 2.28 -0.22
N GLN A 75 -21.52 2.41 1.11
CA GLN A 75 -22.74 2.42 1.94
C GLN A 75 -23.19 3.84 2.34
N GLN A 76 -22.63 4.89 1.72
CA GLN A 76 -23.04 6.30 1.89
C GLN A 76 -23.72 6.82 0.61
#